data_AF-A0A537C2J9-F1
#
_entry.id   AF-A0A537C2J9-F1
#
_cell.length_a   1.000
_cell.length_b   1.000
_cell.length_c   1.000
_cell.angle_alpha   90.00
_cell.angle_beta   90.00
_cell.angle_gamma   90.00
#
_symmetry.space_group_name_H-M   'P 1'
#
loop_
_entity.id
_entity.type
_entity.pdbx_description
1 polymer ?
#
loop_
_entity_poly.entity_id
_entity_poly.type
_entity_poly.pdbx_seq_one_letter_code
_entity_poly.pdbx_strand_id
1 'polypeptide(L)' 'VVLVANPDYFKGRAHIDKFIAKPFADQNIMAQALMFNAVDMIVLVNPRNLPEVQGDKRFVLQPYNALSYSFFG' A
#
# COMPACT_ATOMS: atom_id res chain seq x y z
N VAL A 1 3.53 4.18 11.43
CA VAL A 1 2.68 5.34 11.82
C VAL A 1 1.24 4.85 12.00
N VAL A 2 0.54 5.35 13.02
CA VAL A 2 -0.88 5.03 13.26
C VAL A 2 -1.68 6.33 13.19
N LEU A 3 -2.71 6.36 12.34
CA LEU A 3 -3.65 7.45 12.22
C LEU A 3 -5.04 6.97 12.65
N VAL A 4 -5.81 7.84 13.29
CA VAL A 4 -7.20 7.58 13.70
C VAL A 4 -8.12 8.63 13.09
N ALA A 5 -9.37 8.25 12.81
CA ALA A 5 -10.36 9.17 12.26
C ALA A 5 -10.57 10.37 13.18
N ASN A 6 -10.46 11.58 12.62
CA ASN A 6 -10.81 12.81 13.33
C ASN A 6 -12.33 13.00 13.31
N PRO A 7 -13.03 12.94 14.47
CA PRO A 7 -14.47 13.15 14.53
C PRO A 7 -14.87 14.57 14.12
N ASP A 8 -13.97 15.55 14.29
CA ASP A 8 -14.21 16.97 14.04
C ASP A 8 -13.67 17.42 12.67
N TYR A 9 -13.45 16.48 11.74
CA TYR A 9 -12.99 16.83 10.40
C TYR A 9 -14.07 17.63 9.66
N PHE A 10 -13.69 18.82 9.18
CA PHE A 10 -14.63 19.81 8.63
C PHE A 10 -15.45 19.34 7.42
N LYS A 11 -15.01 18.30 6.70
CA LYS A 11 -15.75 17.69 5.57
C LYS A 11 -16.60 16.48 5.98
N GLY A 12 -16.77 16.24 7.28
CA GLY A 12 -17.48 15.09 7.82
C GLY A 12 -16.56 13.92 8.17
N ARG A 13 -17.15 12.86 8.72
CA ARG A 13 -16.43 11.70 9.25
C ARG A 13 -15.71 10.93 8.14
N ALA A 14 -14.46 10.55 8.37
CA ALA A 14 -13.73 9.62 7.51
C ALA A 14 -14.42 8.25 7.45
N HIS A 15 -14.33 7.58 6.29
CA HIS A 15 -14.87 6.23 6.10
C HIS A 15 -13.99 5.12 6.71
N ILE A 16 -12.77 5.46 7.14
CA ILE A 16 -11.82 4.54 7.75
C ILE A 16 -11.52 5.02 9.15
N ASP A 17 -11.71 4.15 10.14
CA ASP A 17 -11.55 4.50 11.56
C ASP A 17 -10.07 4.57 11.98
N LYS A 18 -9.24 3.71 11.38
CA LYS A 18 -7.82 3.61 11.71
C LYS A 18 -7.01 3.22 10.47
N PHE A 19 -5.89 3.90 10.27
CA PHE A 19 -4.91 3.58 9.23
C PHE A 19 -3.55 3.29 9.87
N ILE A 20 -2.95 2.16 9.52
CA ILE A 20 -1.67 1.71 10.10
C ILE A 20 -0.65 1.54 8.98
N ALA A 21 0.31 2.46 8.90
CA ALA A 21 1.48 2.31 8.05
C ALA A 21 2.57 1.53 8.79
N LYS A 22 2.80 0.28 8.39
CA LYS A 22 3.87 -0.57 8.91
C LYS A 22 5.11 -0.43 8.01
N PRO A 23 6.30 -0.12 8.57
CA PRO A 23 7.52 -0.11 7.77
C PRO A 23 7.95 -1.54 7.43
N PHE A 24 8.34 -1.75 6.18
CA PHE A 24 8.99 -2.98 5.72
C PHE A 24 10.34 -2.59 5.11
N ALA A 25 11.41 -3.21 5.59
CA ALA A 25 12.76 -2.98 5.05
C ALA A 25 12.99 -3.75 3.72
N ASP A 26 12.28 -4.86 3.54
CA ASP A 26 12.43 -5.77 2.40
C ASP A 26 11.13 -5.85 1.59
N GLN A 27 11.25 -5.69 0.27
CA GLN A 27 10.10 -5.69 -0.63
C GLN A 27 9.48 -7.08 -0.85
N ASN A 28 10.26 -8.16 -0.73
CA ASN A 28 9.73 -9.52 -0.82
C ASN A 28 8.89 -9.85 0.42
N ILE A 29 9.35 -9.45 1.62
CA ILE A 29 8.57 -9.61 2.85
C ILE A 29 7.28 -8.79 2.75
N MET A 30 7.34 -7.56 2.22
CA MET A 30 6.16 -6.73 1.99
C MET A 30 5.17 -7.36 1.01
N ALA A 31 5.65 -7.95 -0.10
CA ALA A 31 4.81 -8.64 -1.07
C ALA A 31 4.14 -9.89 -0.45
N GLN A 32 4.88 -10.69 0.31
CA GLN A 32 4.32 -11.84 1.04
C GLN A 32 3.27 -11.41 2.06
N ALA A 33 3.51 -10.32 2.79
CA ALA A 33 2.54 -9.79 3.73
C ALA A 33 1.22 -9.41 3.04
N LEU A 34 1.27 -8.90 1.81
CA LEU A 34 0.07 -8.65 1.00
C LEU A 34 -0.61 -9.98 0.60
N MET A 35 0.16 -10.94 0.06
CA MET A 35 -0.38 -12.21 -0.43
C MET A 35 -1.11 -13.03 0.66
N PHE A 36 -0.62 -12.96 1.90
CA PHE A 36 -1.17 -13.63 3.07
C PHE A 36 -2.15 -12.77 3.88
N ASN A 37 -2.64 -11.65 3.32
CA ASN A 37 -3.60 -10.74 3.96
C ASN A 37 -3.13 -10.15 5.31
N ALA A 38 -1.82 -10.05 5.55
CA ALA A 38 -1.25 -9.38 6.73
C ALA A 38 -1.18 -7.85 6.56
N VAL A 39 -1.25 -7.36 5.30
CA VAL A 39 -1.49 -5.97 4.93
C VAL A 39 -2.51 -5.88 3.81
N ASP A 40 -3.31 -4.82 3.82
CA ASP A 40 -4.42 -4.64 2.87
C ASP A 40 -4.01 -3.90 1.58
N MET A 41 -2.89 -3.16 1.62
CA MET A 41 -2.42 -2.34 0.50
C MET A 41 -0.90 -2.16 0.56
N ILE A 42 -0.26 -2.18 -0.61
CA ILE A 42 1.11 -1.71 -0.81
C ILE A 42 1.12 -0.64 -1.90
N VAL A 43 1.99 0.36 -1.77
CA VAL A 43 2.05 1.49 -2.71
C VAL A 43 2.97 1.19 -3.90
N LEU A 44 3.99 0.36 -3.68
CA LEU A 44 4.97 -0.02 -4.70
C LEU A 44 5.04 -1.54 -4.77
N VAL A 45 4.50 -2.09 -5.86
CA VAL A 45 4.65 -3.50 -6.19
C VAL A 45 6.01 -3.69 -6.83
N ASN A 46 6.82 -4.61 -6.30
CA ASN A 46 8.06 -4.98 -6.98
C ASN A 46 7.72 -5.58 -8.36
N PRO A 47 8.35 -5.13 -9.45
CA PRO A 47 8.04 -5.63 -10.79
C PRO A 47 8.08 -7.15 -10.94
N ARG A 48 8.91 -7.84 -10.14
CA ARG A 48 8.99 -9.31 -10.12
C ARG A 48 7.71 -9.99 -9.64
N ASN A 49 6.95 -9.33 -8.76
CA ASN A 49 5.70 -9.86 -8.21
C ASN A 49 4.46 -9.43 -9.02
N LEU A 50 4.61 -8.60 -10.06
CA LEU A 50 3.48 -8.14 -10.88
C LEU A 50 2.66 -9.30 -11.49
N PRO A 51 3.27 -10.36 -12.08
CA PRO A 51 2.49 -11.45 -12.66
C PRO A 51 1.62 -12.17 -11.62
N GLU A 52 2.14 -12.34 -10.40
CA GLU A 52 1.44 -12.99 -9.29
C GLU A 52 0.27 -12.14 -8.80
N VAL A 53 0.50 -10.84 -8.55
CA VAL A 53 -0.55 -9.90 -8.11
C VAL A 53 -1.64 -9.73 -9.18
N GLN A 54 -1.27 -9.67 -10.46
CA GLN A 54 -2.24 -9.53 -11.56
C GLN A 54 -3.04 -10.81 -11.82
N GLY A 55 -2.44 -11.98 -11.59
CA GLY A 55 -3.10 -13.28 -11.77
C GLY A 55 -4.10 -13.61 -10.66
N ASP A 56 -3.96 -12.99 -9.48
CA ASP A 56 -4.82 -13.23 -8.34
C ASP A 56 -5.99 -12.24 -8.26
N LYS A 57 -7.21 -12.76 -8.40
CA LYS A 57 -8.47 -11.99 -8.43
C LYS A 57 -8.78 -11.24 -7.13
N ARG A 58 -8.08 -11.55 -6.03
CA ARG A 58 -8.23 -10.83 -4.76
C ARG A 58 -7.66 -9.41 -4.83
N PHE A 59 -6.71 -9.17 -5.74
CA PHE A 59 -6.03 -7.89 -5.82
C PHE A 59 -6.52 -7.06 -7.01
N VAL A 60 -6.53 -5.74 -6.79
CA VAL A 60 -6.74 -4.75 -7.84
C VAL A 60 -5.45 -3.97 -7.99
N LEU A 61 -4.83 -4.09 -9.16
CA LEU A 61 -3.64 -3.31 -9.50
C LEU A 61 -4.06 -2.01 -10.16
N GLN A 62 -3.80 -0.89 -9.48
CA GLN A 62 -4.05 0.44 -10.03
C GLN A 62 -2.72 1.08 -10.48
N PRO A 63 -2.57 1.45 -11.77
CA PRO A 63 -1.38 2.17 -12.22
C PRO A 63 -1.37 3.56 -11.58
N TYR A 64 -0.22 3.97 -11.07
CA TYR A 64 0.02 5.30 -10.52
C TYR A 64 1.29 5.88 -11.14
N ASN A 65 1.18 7.08 -11.70
CA ASN A 65 2.34 7.82 -12.19
C ASN A 65 2.98 8.55 -11.01
N ALA A 66 4.06 7.99 -10.49
CA ALA A 66 4.90 8.69 -9.52
C ALA A 66 5.82 9.65 -10.27
N LEU A 67 5.65 10.96 -10.06
CA LEU A 67 6.59 11.98 -10.50
C LEU A 67 7.89 11.86 -9.68
N SER A 68 8.74 10.89 -10.02
CA SER A 68 9.95 10.61 -9.26
C SER A 68 11.16 10.54 -10.20
N TYR A 69 12.17 11.34 -9.89
CA TYR A 69 13.48 11.28 -10.52
C TYR A 69 14.44 10.57 -9.57
N SER A 70 15.23 9.64 -10.10
CA SER A 70 16.32 8.98 -9.37
C SER A 70 17.62 9.32 -10.07
N PHE A 71 18.63 9.74 -9.32
CA PHE A 71 19.96 10.05 -9.82
C PHE A 71 21.00 9.56 -8.83
N PHE A 72 22.17 9.17 -9.35
CA PHE A 72 23.36 8.97 -8.53
C PHE A 72 23.98 10.33 -8.18
N GLY A 73 24.52 10.44 -6.96
CA GLY A 73 25.27 11.58 -6.44
C GLY A 73 26.02 11.18 -5.20
#